data_AF-A0A6J4JI34-F1
#
_entry.id   AF-A0A6J4JI34-F1
#
_cell.length_a   1.000
_cell.length_b   1.000
_cell.length_c   1.000
_cell.angle_alpha   90.00
_cell.angle_beta   90.00
_cell.angle_gamma   90.00
#
_symmetry.space_group_name_H-M   'P 1'
#
loop_
_entity.id
_entity.type
_entity.pdbx_description
1 polymer ?
#
loop_
_entity_poly.entity_id
_entity_poly.type
_entity_poly.pdbx_seq_one_letter_code
_entity_poly.pdbx_strand_id
1 'polypeptide(L)'
;MIFWPAGVALGLVWLVFRDPAFDYRMVVVGALLPDLIDAPFGGARLAHTLLAAVAVLTVVMLATRGHRHVRRSLLAVPIGMFAHLVADGMWARTEAFWYPAFGGPLTGRLPALDHGLTVLLLEELAGFLVVAWCWQRFRLSDAKVRRTFLKTGHLPRDL
;
A
#
# COMPACT_ATOMS: atom_id res chain seq x y z
N MET A 1 -4.66 -8.88 6.06
CA MET A 1 -3.33 -8.75 6.70
C MET A 1 -3.07 -7.26 6.91
N ILE A 2 -2.26 -6.85 7.89
CA ILE A 2 -2.03 -5.41 8.17
C ILE A 2 -0.56 -5.05 8.07
N PHE A 3 0.32 -5.73 8.81
CA PHE A 3 1.70 -5.31 8.90
C PHE A 3 2.49 -5.63 7.64
N TRP A 4 2.18 -6.73 6.96
CA TRP A 4 2.82 -7.09 5.69
C TRP A 4 2.65 -6.01 4.61
N PRO A 5 1.43 -5.68 4.15
CA PRO A 5 1.26 -4.70 3.07
C PRO A 5 1.73 -3.31 3.49
N ALA A 6 1.46 -2.90 4.73
CA ALA A 6 1.93 -1.61 5.25
C ALA A 6 3.46 -1.52 5.30
N GLY A 7 4.12 -2.56 5.83
CA GLY A 7 5.57 -2.63 5.96
C GLY A 7 6.28 -2.67 4.62
N VAL A 8 5.85 -3.56 3.71
CA VAL A 8 6.42 -3.67 2.36
C VAL A 8 6.24 -2.36 1.60
N ALA A 9 5.04 -1.77 1.59
CA ALA A 9 4.81 -0.52 0.89
C ALA A 9 5.64 0.63 1.47
N LEU A 10 5.67 0.78 2.79
CA LEU A 10 6.43 1.84 3.46
C LEU A 10 7.93 1.70 3.19
N GLY A 11 8.47 0.50 3.37
CA GLY A 11 9.89 0.20 3.16
C GLY A 11 10.30 0.38 1.70
N LEU A 12 9.54 -0.18 0.75
CA LEU A 12 9.81 -0.10 -0.68
C LEU A 12 9.78 1.35 -1.16
N VAL A 13 8.74 2.10 -0.82
CA VAL A 13 8.61 3.51 -1.24
C VAL A 13 9.74 4.35 -0.62
N TRP A 14 10.05 4.16 0.65
CA TRP A 14 11.17 4.88 1.27
C TRP A 14 12.50 4.58 0.57
N LEU A 15 12.79 3.31 0.29
CA LEU A 15 14.06 2.90 -0.32
C LEU A 15 14.22 3.42 -1.75
N VAL A 16 13.11 3.51 -2.50
CA VAL A 16 13.09 3.98 -3.90
C VAL A 16 13.10 5.51 -4.00
N PHE A 17 12.22 6.20 -3.27
CA PHE A 17 12.05 7.65 -3.43
C PHE A 17 13.00 8.46 -2.55
N ARG A 18 13.30 7.99 -1.33
CA ARG A 18 14.14 8.68 -0.34
C ARG A 18 13.80 10.17 -0.17
N ASP A 19 12.52 10.50 -0.23
CA ASP A 19 12.04 11.88 -0.18
C ASP A 19 11.30 12.12 1.14
N PRO A 20 11.86 12.90 2.08
CA PRO A 20 11.21 13.20 3.35
C PRO A 20 9.92 14.02 3.21
N ALA A 21 9.72 14.72 2.09
CA ALA A 21 8.51 15.49 1.82
C ALA A 21 7.40 14.67 1.14
N PHE A 22 7.60 13.36 0.98
CA PHE A 22 6.57 12.44 0.50
C PHE A 22 5.60 12.08 1.64
N ASP A 23 4.31 11.92 1.33
CA ASP A 23 3.30 11.61 2.34
C ASP A 23 3.19 10.09 2.55
N TYR A 24 4.03 9.54 3.42
CA TYR A 24 4.07 8.09 3.65
C TYR A 24 2.82 7.55 4.35
N ARG A 25 1.98 8.40 4.96
CA ARG A 25 0.70 7.94 5.52
C ARG A 25 -0.23 7.50 4.41
N MET A 26 -0.29 8.27 3.33
CA MET A 26 -1.13 7.98 2.17
C MET A 26 -0.67 6.71 1.43
N VAL A 27 0.62 6.37 1.51
CA VAL A 27 1.13 5.06 1.06
C VAL A 27 0.54 3.94 1.87
N VAL A 28 0.61 4.04 3.21
CA VAL A 28 0.07 3.00 4.10
C VAL A 28 -1.44 2.87 3.91
N VAL A 29 -2.17 3.99 3.79
CA VAL A 29 -3.60 3.97 3.45
C VAL A 29 -3.83 3.25 2.11
N GLY A 30 -3.07 3.61 1.08
CA GLY A 30 -3.14 2.96 -0.23
C GLY A 30 -2.84 1.47 -0.19
N ALA A 31 -1.88 1.06 0.62
CA ALA A 31 -1.51 -0.35 0.78
C ALA A 31 -2.59 -1.15 1.50
N LEU A 32 -3.30 -0.55 2.47
CA LEU A 32 -4.37 -1.25 3.20
C LEU A 32 -5.73 -1.24 2.47
N LEU A 33 -5.89 -0.39 1.46
CA LEU A 33 -7.17 -0.22 0.76
C LEU A 33 -7.68 -1.50 0.07
N PRO A 34 -6.87 -2.28 -0.68
CA PRO A 34 -7.37 -3.49 -1.34
C PRO A 34 -7.97 -4.49 -0.36
N ASP A 35 -7.26 -4.79 0.73
CA ASP A 35 -7.74 -5.66 1.80
C ASP A 35 -9.02 -5.10 2.45
N LEU A 36 -9.06 -3.79 2.76
CA LEU A 36 -10.22 -3.17 3.39
C LEU A 36 -11.48 -3.23 2.52
N ILE A 37 -11.33 -3.05 1.21
CA ILE A 37 -12.44 -3.06 0.26
C ILE A 37 -12.94 -4.50 0.00
N ASP A 38 -12.02 -5.44 -0.18
CA ASP A 38 -12.35 -6.79 -0.65
C ASP A 38 -12.62 -7.79 0.51
N ALA A 39 -12.10 -7.55 1.72
CA ALA A 39 -12.30 -8.45 2.87
C ALA A 39 -13.77 -8.70 3.27
N PRO A 40 -14.68 -7.70 3.30
CA PRO A 40 -16.10 -7.94 3.59
C PRO A 40 -16.77 -8.92 2.61
N PHE A 41 -16.17 -9.10 1.45
CA PHE A 41 -16.68 -9.94 0.39
C PHE A 41 -15.95 -11.29 0.27
N GLY A 42 -15.05 -11.59 1.20
CA GLY A 42 -14.47 -12.93 1.41
C GLY A 42 -13.40 -13.36 0.42
N GLY A 43 -12.79 -12.44 -0.35
CA GLY A 43 -11.83 -12.84 -1.37
C GLY A 43 -11.17 -11.69 -2.13
N ALA A 44 -10.08 -11.96 -2.86
CA ALA A 44 -9.48 -11.00 -3.78
C ALA A 44 -10.47 -10.72 -4.92
N ARG A 45 -10.94 -9.48 -5.02
CA ARG A 45 -11.93 -9.05 -6.02
C ARG A 45 -11.37 -7.86 -6.79
N LEU A 46 -12.22 -6.87 -7.07
CA LEU A 46 -11.90 -5.76 -7.96
C LEU A 46 -10.71 -4.96 -7.42
N ALA A 47 -10.61 -4.76 -6.10
CA ALA A 47 -9.55 -3.92 -5.53
C ALA A 47 -8.15 -4.55 -5.64
N HIS A 48 -8.07 -5.88 -5.79
CA HIS A 48 -6.84 -6.62 -6.07
C HIS A 48 -6.49 -6.72 -7.57
N THR A 49 -7.20 -6.02 -8.44
CA THR A 49 -6.88 -5.96 -9.88
C THR A 49 -5.90 -4.82 -10.18
N LEU A 50 -5.05 -4.98 -11.20
CA LEU A 50 -4.22 -3.88 -11.69
C LEU A 50 -5.10 -2.71 -12.17
N LEU A 51 -6.23 -3.02 -12.80
CA LEU A 51 -7.18 -2.04 -13.30
C LEU A 51 -7.70 -1.12 -12.20
N ALA A 52 -8.02 -1.64 -11.00
CA ALA A 52 -8.48 -0.81 -9.90
C ALA A 52 -7.40 0.18 -9.43
N ALA A 53 -6.15 -0.25 -9.28
CA ALA A 53 -5.06 0.66 -8.93
C ALA A 53 -4.83 1.75 -10.00
N VAL A 54 -4.92 1.39 -11.28
CA VAL A 54 -4.85 2.35 -12.41
C VAL A 54 -6.05 3.29 -12.44
N ALA A 55 -7.25 2.79 -12.13
CA ALA A 55 -8.46 3.61 -12.06
C ALA A 55 -8.35 4.64 -10.92
N VAL A 56 -7.88 4.23 -9.73
CA VAL A 56 -7.61 5.14 -8.62
C VAL A 56 -6.57 6.18 -9.01
N LEU A 57 -5.47 5.78 -9.66
CA LEU A 57 -4.48 6.71 -10.18
C LEU A 57 -5.10 7.72 -11.15
N THR A 58 -5.93 7.25 -12.08
CA THR A 58 -6.62 8.09 -13.06
C THR A 58 -7.54 9.09 -12.35
N VAL A 59 -8.35 8.64 -11.40
CA VAL A 59 -9.24 9.50 -10.60
C VAL A 59 -8.43 10.55 -9.86
N VAL A 60 -7.34 10.18 -9.19
CA VAL A 60 -6.45 11.13 -8.49
C VAL A 60 -5.92 12.19 -9.46
N MET A 61 -5.43 11.78 -10.64
CA MET A 61 -4.89 12.71 -11.64
C MET A 61 -5.94 13.68 -12.19
N LEU A 62 -7.17 13.19 -12.43
CA LEU A 62 -8.28 14.00 -12.94
C LEU A 62 -8.82 14.96 -11.87
N ALA A 63 -9.02 14.47 -10.65
CA ALA A 63 -9.59 15.25 -9.54
C ALA A 63 -8.64 16.34 -9.01
N THR A 64 -7.32 16.17 -9.18
CA THR A 64 -6.30 17.12 -8.69
C THR A 64 -5.72 18.01 -9.77
N ARG A 65 -6.42 18.19 -10.89
CA ARG A 65 -6.05 19.18 -11.92
C ARG A 65 -5.93 20.58 -11.30
N GLY A 66 -4.85 21.29 -11.61
CA GLY A 66 -4.52 22.58 -11.01
C GLY A 66 -3.98 22.55 -9.57
N HIS A 67 -4.10 21.43 -8.84
CA HIS A 67 -3.76 21.34 -7.41
C HIS A 67 -2.50 20.51 -7.16
N ARG A 68 -1.33 21.03 -7.56
CA ARG A 68 -0.04 20.29 -7.53
C ARG A 68 0.30 19.70 -6.14
N HIS A 69 0.04 20.44 -5.07
CA HIS A 69 0.33 19.99 -3.70
C HIS A 69 -0.55 18.82 -3.28
N VAL A 70 -1.86 18.90 -3.52
CA VAL A 70 -2.81 17.83 -3.21
C VAL A 70 -2.50 16.58 -4.05
N ARG A 71 -2.20 16.77 -5.33
CA ARG A 71 -1.81 15.67 -6.23
C ARG A 71 -0.62 14.89 -5.69
N ARG A 72 0.42 15.59 -5.21
CA ARG A 72 1.62 14.93 -4.67
C ARG A 72 1.30 14.02 -3.48
N SER A 73 0.42 14.46 -2.57
CA SER A 73 -0.01 13.64 -1.43
C SER A 73 -0.93 12.49 -1.87
N LEU A 74 -1.94 12.76 -2.71
CA LEU A 74 -2.88 11.72 -3.15
C LEU A 74 -2.27 10.68 -4.09
N LEU A 75 -1.20 11.00 -4.83
CA LEU A 75 -0.48 10.02 -5.65
C LEU A 75 0.17 8.90 -4.83
N ALA A 76 0.42 9.14 -3.54
CA ALA A 76 0.91 8.09 -2.66
C ALA A 76 -0.10 6.95 -2.44
N VAL A 77 -1.40 7.21 -2.60
CA VAL A 77 -2.46 6.19 -2.48
C VAL A 77 -2.35 5.12 -3.57
N PRO A 78 -2.41 5.43 -4.89
CA PRO A 78 -2.23 4.41 -5.91
C PRO A 78 -0.84 3.77 -5.87
N ILE A 79 0.20 4.50 -5.45
CA ILE A 79 1.54 3.90 -5.22
C ILE A 79 1.47 2.82 -4.13
N GLY A 80 0.78 3.09 -3.02
CA GLY A 80 0.52 2.09 -1.97
C GLY A 80 -0.26 0.89 -2.49
N MET A 81 -1.29 1.11 -3.31
CA MET A 81 -2.05 0.00 -3.93
C MET A 81 -1.18 -0.85 -4.86
N PHE A 82 -0.33 -0.26 -5.69
CA PHE A 82 0.61 -1.02 -6.51
C PHE A 82 1.59 -1.83 -5.65
N ALA A 83 2.11 -1.24 -4.57
CA ALA A 83 2.98 -1.94 -3.64
C ALA A 83 2.25 -3.10 -2.93
N HIS A 84 0.96 -2.95 -2.60
CA HIS A 84 0.12 -4.03 -2.08
C HIS A 84 0.00 -5.19 -3.07
N LEU A 85 -0.31 -4.91 -4.34
CA LEU A 85 -0.36 -5.95 -5.39
C LEU A 85 0.98 -6.69 -5.54
N VAL A 86 2.09 -5.97 -5.35
CA VAL A 86 3.45 -6.53 -5.34
C VAL A 86 3.75 -7.30 -4.03
N ALA A 87 3.17 -6.93 -2.89
CA ALA A 87 3.33 -7.65 -1.65
C ALA A 87 2.54 -8.98 -1.66
N ASP A 88 1.37 -8.97 -2.29
CA ASP A 88 0.42 -10.09 -2.33
C ASP A 88 0.72 -11.12 -3.43
N GLY A 89 1.76 -10.94 -4.23
CA GLY A 89 2.04 -11.88 -5.31
C GLY A 89 1.01 -11.82 -6.45
N MET A 90 0.20 -10.75 -6.57
CA MET A 90 -0.97 -10.77 -7.46
C MET A 90 -0.61 -11.00 -8.94
N TRP A 91 0.60 -10.66 -9.37
CA TRP A 91 1.08 -10.95 -10.73
C TRP A 91 1.15 -12.45 -11.04
N ALA A 92 1.27 -13.32 -10.03
CA ALA A 92 1.20 -14.77 -10.20
C ALA A 92 -0.24 -15.26 -10.48
N ARG A 93 -1.25 -14.46 -10.13
CA ARG A 93 -2.68 -14.73 -10.37
C ARG A 93 -3.16 -13.96 -11.60
N THR A 94 -2.65 -14.36 -12.76
CA THR A 94 -2.79 -13.64 -14.04
C THR A 94 -4.24 -13.25 -14.36
N GLU A 95 -5.22 -14.15 -14.15
CA GLU A 95 -6.62 -13.86 -14.45
C GLU A 95 -7.21 -12.73 -13.58
N ALA A 96 -6.93 -12.75 -12.28
CA ALA A 96 -7.39 -11.72 -11.34
C ALA A 96 -6.64 -10.41 -11.56
N PHE A 97 -5.32 -10.46 -11.73
CA PHE A 97 -4.49 -9.27 -11.89
C PHE A 97 -4.87 -8.45 -13.13
N TRP A 98 -5.17 -9.12 -14.24
CA TRP A 98 -5.49 -8.50 -15.52
C TRP A 98 -6.99 -8.43 -15.82
N TYR A 99 -7.87 -8.72 -14.86
CA TYR A 99 -9.31 -8.59 -15.05
C TYR A 99 -9.67 -7.18 -15.56
N PRO A 100 -10.53 -7.04 -16.59
CA PRO A 100 -11.33 -8.07 -17.26
C PRO A 100 -10.71 -8.69 -18.53
N ALA A 101 -9.45 -8.38 -18.87
CA ALA A 101 -8.87 -8.70 -20.17
C ALA A 101 -8.84 -10.21 -20.51
N PHE A 102 -8.65 -11.07 -19.50
CA PHE A 102 -8.62 -12.54 -19.68
C PHE A 102 -9.92 -13.26 -19.28
N GLY A 103 -11.00 -12.52 -19.00
CA GLY A 103 -12.36 -13.07 -18.92
C GLY A 103 -12.69 -14.02 -17.74
N GLY A 104 -11.78 -14.24 -16.79
CA GLY A 104 -12.03 -15.09 -15.62
C GLY A 104 -12.94 -14.44 -14.56
N PRO A 105 -13.74 -15.22 -13.81
CA PRO A 105 -14.51 -14.70 -12.69
C PRO A 105 -13.59 -14.19 -11.56
N LEU A 106 -13.97 -13.09 -10.91
CA LEU A 106 -13.31 -12.60 -9.68
C LEU A 106 -13.70 -13.48 -8.49
N THR A 107 -13.28 -14.75 -8.53
CA THR A 107 -13.57 -15.76 -7.52
C THR A 107 -12.26 -16.36 -7.04
N GLY A 108 -11.65 -15.71 -6.05
CA GLY A 108 -10.47 -16.22 -5.35
C GLY A 108 -10.53 -15.81 -3.89
N ARG A 109 -10.03 -16.66 -2.98
CA ARG A 109 -9.79 -16.26 -1.58
C ARG A 109 -8.77 -15.12 -1.55
N LEU A 110 -8.73 -14.38 -0.44
CA LEU A 110 -7.70 -13.37 -0.25
C LEU A 110 -6.32 -14.05 -0.37
N PRO A 111 -5.33 -13.44 -1.06
CA PRO A 111 -3.99 -14.00 -1.19
C PRO A 111 -3.40 -14.38 0.17
N ALA A 112 -3.65 -13.53 1.18
CA ALA A 112 -3.37 -13.75 2.60
C ALA A 112 -3.82 -15.09 3.17
N LEU A 113 -4.97 -15.59 2.72
CA LEU A 113 -5.63 -16.78 3.26
C LEU A 113 -5.32 -18.04 2.44
N ASP A 114 -4.74 -17.88 1.25
CA ASP A 114 -4.36 -18.99 0.38
C ASP A 114 -2.96 -19.53 0.69
N HIS A 115 -2.08 -18.73 1.31
CA HIS A 115 -0.71 -19.15 1.64
C HIS A 115 -0.63 -20.07 2.87
N GLY A 116 -1.76 -20.28 3.57
CA GLY A 116 -1.82 -21.03 4.82
C GLY A 116 -1.37 -20.22 6.05
N LEU A 117 -1.80 -20.63 7.24
CA LEU A 117 -1.59 -19.87 8.48
C LEU A 117 -0.11 -19.58 8.78
N THR A 118 0.79 -20.52 8.50
CA THR A 118 2.23 -20.36 8.73
C THR A 118 2.82 -19.23 7.89
N VAL A 119 2.47 -19.17 6.60
CA VAL A 119 2.98 -18.11 5.72
C VAL A 119 2.39 -16.76 6.10
N LEU A 120 1.09 -16.71 6.40
CA LEU A 120 0.45 -15.50 6.91
C LEU A 120 1.16 -14.94 8.15
N LEU A 121 1.52 -15.79 9.12
CA LEU A 121 2.24 -15.37 10.31
C LEU A 121 3.66 -14.87 10.00
N LEU A 122 4.36 -15.51 9.05
CA LEU A 122 5.68 -15.07 8.61
C LEU A 122 5.62 -13.73 7.88
N GLU A 123 4.64 -13.53 7.00
CA GLU A 123 4.37 -12.27 6.32
C GLU A 123 4.07 -11.16 7.34
N GLU A 124 3.16 -11.38 8.29
CA GLU A 124 2.85 -10.40 9.33
C GLU A 124 4.07 -10.09 10.21
N LEU A 125 4.86 -11.10 10.58
CA LEU A 125 6.10 -10.89 11.33
C LEU A 125 7.11 -10.06 10.53
N ALA A 126 7.33 -10.41 9.27
CA ALA A 126 8.25 -9.67 8.40
C ALA A 126 7.80 -8.23 8.18
N GLY A 127 6.50 -8.03 7.92
CA GLY A 127 5.89 -6.71 7.82
C GLY A 127 6.07 -5.89 9.09
N PHE A 128 5.84 -6.50 10.25
CA PHE A 128 6.03 -5.86 11.55
C PHE A 128 7.50 -5.45 11.75
N LEU A 129 8.46 -6.31 11.41
CA LEU A 129 9.89 -5.99 11.48
C LEU A 129 10.27 -4.82 10.56
N VAL A 130 9.71 -4.75 9.35
CA VAL A 130 9.94 -3.61 8.45
C VAL A 130 9.32 -2.33 8.99
N VAL A 131 8.12 -2.39 9.57
CA VAL A 131 7.49 -1.24 10.24
C VAL A 131 8.33 -0.79 11.45
N ALA A 132 8.83 -1.72 12.25
CA ALA A 132 9.70 -1.41 13.39
C ALA A 132 11.03 -0.79 12.94
N TRP A 133 11.62 -1.30 11.87
CA TRP A 133 12.80 -0.69 11.25
C TRP A 133 12.51 0.72 10.74
N CYS A 134 11.40 0.94 10.02
CA CYS A 134 10.96 2.27 9.59
C CYS A 134 10.75 3.19 10.78
N TRP A 135 10.14 2.71 11.85
CA TRP A 135 9.90 3.47 13.08
C TRP A 135 11.21 4.01 13.68
N GLN A 136 12.22 3.15 13.78
CA GLN A 136 13.56 3.54 14.25
C GLN A 136 14.23 4.49 13.25
N ARG A 137 14.21 4.15 11.96
CA ARG A 137 14.86 4.92 10.89
C ARG A 137 14.30 6.33 10.76
N PHE A 138 13.00 6.49 10.97
CA PHE A 138 12.29 7.76 10.89
C PHE A 138 12.29 8.54 12.20
N ARG A 139 12.91 7.99 13.26
CA ARG A 139 12.99 8.61 14.59
C ARG A 139 11.59 8.91 15.17
N LEU A 140 10.59 8.07 14.86
CA LEU A 140 9.19 8.25 15.31
C LEU A 140 9.00 8.04 16.81
N SER A 141 10.03 7.57 17.53
CA SER A 141 10.09 7.59 18.98
C SER A 141 10.04 9.01 19.56
N ASP A 142 10.59 10.01 18.85
CA ASP A 142 10.47 11.41 19.22
C ASP A 142 9.03 11.90 18.98
N ALA A 143 8.39 12.38 20.06
CA ALA A 143 7.02 12.87 20.02
C ALA A 143 6.83 14.07 19.06
N LYS A 144 7.85 14.92 18.88
CA LYS A 144 7.79 16.05 17.94
C LYS A 144 7.79 15.55 16.49
N VAL A 145 8.69 14.63 16.16
CA VAL A 145 8.77 14.01 14.83
C VAL A 145 7.46 13.27 14.52
N ARG A 146 6.97 12.46 15.47
CA ARG A 146 5.71 11.74 15.34
C ARG A 146 4.52 12.67 15.13
N ARG A 147 4.43 13.78 15.86
CA ARG A 147 3.34 14.76 15.70
C ARG A 147 3.39 15.44 14.33
N THR A 148 4.59 15.77 13.83
CA THR A 148 4.76 16.31 12.48
C THR A 148 4.32 15.28 11.45
N PHE A 149 4.83 14.05 11.55
CA PHE A 149 4.47 12.96 10.66
C PHE A 149 2.96 12.72 10.61
N LEU A 150 2.30 12.62 11.77
CA LEU A 150 0.84 12.39 11.81
C LEU A 150 0.04 13.55 11.21
N LYS A 151 0.54 14.78 11.27
CA LYS A 151 -0.14 15.96 10.70
C LYS A 151 0.11 16.13 9.20
N THR A 152 1.34 15.97 8.74
CA THR A 152 1.75 16.34 7.38
C THR A 152 2.16 15.16 6.51
N GLY A 153 2.45 14.01 7.12
CA GLY A 153 3.01 12.84 6.44
C GLY A 153 4.49 12.93 6.15
N HIS A 154 5.11 14.08 6.44
CA HIS A 154 6.52 14.32 6.17
C HIS A 154 7.43 13.75 7.27
N LEU A 155 8.62 13.38 6.85
CA LEU A 155 9.70 12.92 7.70
C LEU A 155 10.75 14.03 7.90
N PRO A 156 11.63 13.91 8.92
CA PRO A 156 12.78 14.81 9.09
C PRO A 156 13.65 14.87 7.82
N ARG A 157 14.15 16.06 7.47
CA ARG A 157 14.92 16.29 6.24
C ARG A 157 16.35 15.75 6.28
N ASP A 158 16.84 15.41 7.48
CA ASP A 158 18.17 14.87 7.76
C ASP A 158 18.24 13.34 7.65
N LEU A 159 17.19 12.70 7.12
CA LEU A 159 17.11 11.26 6.94
C LEU A 159 17.69 10.76 5.62
#